data_AF-A0A5N9AR59-F1
#
_entry.id   AF-A0A5N9AR59-F1
#
_cell.length_a   1.000
_cell.length_b   1.000
_cell.length_c   1.000
_cell.angle_alpha   90.00
_cell.angle_beta   90.00
_cell.angle_gamma   90.00
#
_symmetry.space_group_name_H-M   'P 1'
#
loop_
_entity.id
_entity.type
_entity.pdbx_description
1 polymer ?
#
loop_
_entity_poly.entity_id
_entity_poly.type
_entity_poly.pdbx_seq_one_letter_code
_entity_poly.pdbx_strand_id
1 'polypeptide(L)' 'MSLHFSHREFDARQRNVVDAMRDCKFDGLLLFRQESMYYLTGYDTMGYSQFQCLFMG' A
#
# COMPACT_ATOMS: atom_id res chain seq x y z
N MET A 1 -13.13 -10.64 1.77
CA MET A 1 -13.29 -10.28 0.34
C MET A 1 -12.39 -11.13 -0.52
N SER A 2 -12.79 -11.38 -1.77
CA SER A 2 -11.88 -11.94 -2.77
C SER A 2 -10.86 -10.88 -3.16
N LEU A 3 -9.59 -11.26 -3.27
CA LEU A 3 -8.58 -10.38 -3.88
C LEU A 3 -8.86 -10.26 -5.38
N HIS A 4 -8.80 -9.04 -5.89
CA HIS A 4 -9.00 -8.75 -7.33
C HIS A 4 -7.72 -8.97 -8.16
N PHE A 5 -6.56 -9.00 -7.50
CA PHE A 5 -5.25 -9.23 -8.11
C PHE A 5 -4.55 -10.41 -7.45
N SER A 6 -3.57 -10.97 -8.15
CA SER A 6 -2.76 -12.06 -7.60
C SER A 6 -1.81 -11.57 -6.50
N HIS A 7 -1.45 -12.44 -5.56
CA HIS A 7 -0.45 -12.14 -4.53
C HIS A 7 0.88 -11.65 -5.16
N ARG A 8 1.34 -12.30 -6.24
CA ARG A 8 2.56 -11.91 -6.95
C ARG A 8 2.54 -10.47 -7.45
N GLU A 9 1.37 -9.97 -7.83
CA GLU A 9 1.22 -8.60 -8.31
C GLU A 9 1.32 -7.60 -7.15
N PHE A 10 0.70 -7.89 -6.00
CA PHE A 10 0.88 -7.09 -4.80
C PHE A 10 2.34 -7.08 -4.34
N ASP A 11 3.02 -8.23 -4.34
CA ASP A 11 4.44 -8.34 -4.00
C ASP A 11 5.31 -7.48 -4.93
N ALA A 12 4.99 -7.42 -6.22
CA ALA A 12 5.70 -6.55 -7.17
C ALA A 12 5.46 -5.07 -6.86
N ARG A 13 4.21 -4.66 -6.61
CA ARG A 13 3.86 -3.27 -6.30
C ARG A 13 4.52 -2.79 -5.02
N GLN A 14 4.51 -3.61 -3.95
CA GLN A 14 5.13 -3.29 -2.67
C GLN A 14 6.65 -3.17 -2.80
N ARG A 15 7.32 -4.09 -3.52
CA ARG A 15 8.76 -4.00 -3.79
C ARG A 15 9.13 -2.71 -4.49
N ASN A 16 8.37 -2.32 -5.52
CA ASN A 16 8.62 -1.06 -6.23
C ASN A 16 8.53 0.17 -5.31
N VAL A 17 7.60 0.17 -4.35
CA VAL A 17 7.50 1.25 -3.36
C VAL A 17 8.70 1.25 -2.43
N VAL A 18 9.11 0.09 -1.91
CA VAL A 18 10.28 -0.03 -1.03
C VAL A 18 11.57 0.40 -1.73
N ASP A 19 11.75 0.01 -2.99
CA ASP A 19 12.93 0.40 -3.76
C ASP A 19 12.95 1.92 -4.02
N ALA A 20 11.80 2.50 -4.38
CA ALA A 20 11.69 3.96 -4.49
C ALA A 20 11.95 4.70 -3.16
N MET A 21 11.49 4.15 -2.03
CA MET A 21 11.80 4.72 -0.70
C MET A 21 13.29 4.70 -0.42
N ARG A 22 13.98 3.59 -0.74
CA ARG A 22 15.43 3.46 -0.58
C ARG A 22 16.20 4.47 -1.43
N ASP A 23 15.79 4.65 -2.69
CA ASP A 23 16.39 5.65 -3.58
C ASP A 23 16.25 7.07 -3.04
N CYS A 24 15.13 7.36 -2.38
CA CYS A 24 14.87 8.63 -1.70
C CYS A 24 15.47 8.71 -0.28
N LYS A 25 16.14 7.67 0.23
CA LYS A 25 16.67 7.57 1.60
C LYS A 25 15.59 7.75 2.68
N PHE A 26 14.42 7.19 2.46
CA PHE A 26 13.35 7.12 3.46
C PHE A 26 13.36 5.77 4.17
N ASP A 27 13.26 5.81 5.51
CA ASP A 27 13.19 4.60 6.35
C ASP A 27 11.77 4.02 6.45
N GLY A 28 10.76 4.77 5.98
CA GLY A 28 9.38 4.31 5.96
C GLY A 28 8.42 5.33 5.39
N LEU A 29 7.19 4.88 5.16
CA LEU A 29 6.13 5.65 4.53
C LEU A 29 4.80 5.45 5.27
N LEU A 30 4.09 6.56 5.46
CA LEU A 30 2.73 6.59 5.98
C LEU A 30 1.78 7.04 4.86
N LEU A 31 0.88 6.14 4.44
CA LEU A 31 -0.09 6.36 3.37
C LEU A 31 -1.51 6.48 3.92
N PHE A 32 -2.13 7.63 3.69
CA PHE A 32 -3.51 7.93 4.13
C PHE A 32 -4.55 7.82 3.01
N ARG A 33 -4.09 7.69 1.76
CA ARG A 33 -4.96 7.58 0.59
C ARG A 33 -5.48 6.15 0.46
N GLN A 34 -6.79 5.97 0.61
CA GLN A 34 -7.46 4.66 0.60
C GLN A 34 -7.22 3.89 -0.70
N GLU A 35 -7.24 4.58 -1.84
CA GLU A 35 -6.99 3.98 -3.15
C GLU A 35 -5.56 3.42 -3.26
N SER A 36 -4.59 4.09 -2.64
CA SER A 36 -3.21 3.61 -2.57
C SER A 36 -3.09 2.39 -1.64
N MET A 37 -3.80 2.40 -0.52
CA MET A 37 -3.86 1.24 0.39
C MET A 37 -4.43 0.03 -0.36
N TYR A 38 -5.58 0.19 -1.03
CA TYR A 38 -6.19 -0.86 -1.84
C TYR A 38 -5.27 -1.36 -2.97
N TYR A 39 -4.63 -0.45 -3.71
CA TYR A 39 -3.71 -0.81 -4.79
C TYR A 39 -2.53 -1.67 -4.29
N LEU A 40 -2.01 -1.38 -3.10
CA LEU A 40 -0.82 -2.03 -2.55
C LEU A 40 -1.12 -3.32 -1.80
N THR A 41 -2.30 -3.47 -1.21
CA THR A 41 -2.60 -4.58 -0.30
C THR A 41 -3.92 -5.30 -0.56
N GLY A 42 -4.77 -4.75 -1.45
CA GLY A 42 -6.15 -5.22 -1.62
C GLY A 42 -7.06 -4.89 -0.44
N TYR A 43 -6.60 -4.04 0.49
CA TYR A 43 -7.38 -3.59 1.63
C TYR A 43 -8.56 -2.72 1.17
N ASP A 44 -9.73 -3.34 1.16
CA ASP A 44 -10.99 -2.74 0.75
C ASP A 44 -11.82 -2.39 1.99
N THR A 45 -12.23 -1.13 2.09
CA THR A 45 -12.88 -0.54 3.25
C THR A 45 -14.03 0.38 2.82
N MET A 46 -14.78 0.90 3.80
CA MET A 46 -15.78 1.95 3.57
C MET A 46 -15.18 3.33 3.22
N GLY A 47 -13.90 3.40 2.86
CA GLY A 47 -13.20 4.60 2.42
C GLY A 47 -12.92 5.57 3.56
N TYR A 48 -13.16 6.86 3.31
CA TYR A 48 -12.75 7.98 4.16
C TYR A 48 -13.64 8.22 5.40
N SER A 49 -14.32 7.19 5.92
CA SER A 49 -15.21 7.30 7.08
C SER A 49 -14.50 7.15 8.44
N GLN A 50 -13.23 6.73 8.43
CA GLN A 50 -12.40 6.52 9.62
C GLN A 50 -10.97 7.01 9.37
N PHE A 51 -10.26 7.36 10.45
CA PHE A 51 -8.82 7.59 10.36
C PHE A 51 -8.09 6.26 10.20
N GLN A 52 -7.39 6.12 9.08
CA GLN A 52 -6.65 4.91 8.72
C GLN A 52 -5.33 5.32 8.07
N CYS A 53 -4.31 4.49 8.26
CA CYS A 53 -3.00 4.70 7.67
C CYS A 53 -2.36 3.35 7.37
N LEU A 54 -1.81 3.20 6.16
CA LEU A 54 -0.91 2.11 5.85
C LEU A 54 0.52 2.55 6.15
N PHE A 55 1.20 1.79 7.00
CA PHE A 55 2.64 1.92 7.23
C PHE A 55 3.40 0.93 6.34
N MET A 56 4.51 1.38 5.75
CA MET A 56 5.45 0.56 4.99
C MET A 56 6.89 0.89 5.39
N GLY A 57 7.72 -0.14 5.54
CA GLY A 57 9.16 -0.07 5.85
C GLY A 57 9.87 -1.34 5.43
#